data_AF-A0A6C0RUY6-F1
#
_entry.id   AF-A0A6C0RUY6-F1
#
_cell.length_a   1.000
_cell.length_b   1.000
_cell.length_c   1.000
_cell.angle_alpha   90.00
_cell.angle_beta   90.00
_cell.angle_gamma   90.00
#
_symmetry.space_group_name_H-M   'P 1'
#
loop_
_entity.id
_entity.type
_entity.pdbx_description
1 polymer ?
#
loop_
_entity_poly.entity_id
_entity_poly.type
_entity_poly.pdbx_seq_one_letter_code
_entity_poly.pdbx_strand_id
1 'polypeptide(L)'
;MSLPLTRKDLMIVNMGPQHPSMHGVLRLIVTLDGEDVIDCEPILGYLHRGMEKIAENRTIILKACCKFLNLRKKKELKKEKRT
;
A
#
# COMPACT_ATOMS: atom_id res chain seq x y z
N MET A 1 -30.38 -22.01 -27.57
CA MET A 1 -29.77 -20.75 -27.10
C MET A 1 -28.55 -21.10 -26.26
N SER A 2 -27.38 -21.20 -26.90
CA SER A 2 -26.11 -21.36 -26.22
C SER A 2 -25.67 -19.98 -25.71
N LEU A 3 -25.56 -19.85 -24.39
CA LEU A 3 -25.02 -18.66 -23.72
C LEU A 3 -23.67 -18.28 -24.34
N PRO A 4 -23.38 -17.00 -24.62
CA PRO A 4 -22.03 -16.62 -25.01
C PRO A 4 -21.13 -16.94 -23.82
N LEU A 5 -20.11 -17.77 -24.06
CA LEU A 5 -19.01 -17.95 -23.13
C LEU A 5 -18.39 -16.55 -22.95
N THR A 6 -18.74 -15.84 -21.87
CA THR A 6 -18.04 -14.62 -21.50
C THR A 6 -16.60 -15.06 -21.27
N ARG A 7 -15.77 -14.81 -22.28
CA ARG A 7 -14.34 -15.08 -22.20
C ARG A 7 -13.88 -14.27 -20.99
N LYS A 8 -13.44 -14.95 -19.93
CA LYS A 8 -12.83 -14.32 -18.75
C LYS A 8 -11.48 -13.79 -19.20
N ASP A 9 -11.52 -12.71 -19.96
CA ASP A 9 -10.34 -12.02 -20.45
C ASP A 9 -9.86 -11.14 -19.29
N LEU A 10 -9.09 -11.75 -18.39
CA LEU A 10 -8.49 -11.08 -17.25
C LEU A 10 -7.58 -9.97 -17.75
N MET A 11 -7.92 -8.72 -17.43
CA MET A 11 -7.16 -7.54 -17.83
C MET A 11 -6.27 -7.10 -16.68
N ILE A 12 -4.97 -6.98 -16.94
CA ILE A 12 -4.01 -6.43 -15.97
C ILE A 12 -3.84 -4.95 -16.29
N VAL A 13 -4.35 -4.08 -15.40
CA VAL A 13 -4.25 -2.64 -15.52
C VAL A 13 -3.27 -2.11 -14.48
N ASN A 14 -2.20 -1.49 -14.96
CA ASN A 14 -1.23 -0.83 -14.10
C ASN A 14 -1.64 0.64 -13.89
N MET A 15 -2.20 0.95 -12.73
CA MET A 15 -2.47 2.31 -12.31
C MET A 15 -1.17 2.95 -11.82
N GLY A 16 -0.65 3.89 -12.61
CA GLY A 16 0.60 4.59 -12.35
C GLY A 16 0.55 5.49 -11.10
N PRO A 17 1.73 5.92 -10.60
CA PRO A 17 1.89 6.64 -9.33
C PRO A 17 1.27 8.05 -9.28
N GLN A 18 0.91 8.61 -10.44
CA GLN A 18 0.30 9.93 -10.59
C GLN A 18 -1.08 9.79 -11.25
N HIS A 19 -1.90 8.85 -10.78
CA HIS A 19 -3.28 8.79 -11.25
C HIS A 19 -4.06 9.96 -10.61
N PRO A 20 -4.76 10.81 -11.39
CA PRO A 20 -5.49 11.99 -10.91
C PRO A 20 -6.52 11.75 -9.80
N SER A 21 -6.87 10.49 -9.51
CA SER A 21 -7.86 10.13 -8.49
C SER A 21 -7.27 9.69 -7.15
N MET A 22 -5.94 9.63 -7.00
CA MET A 22 -5.32 9.11 -5.76
C MET A 22 -4.52 10.20 -5.02
N HIS A 23 -4.96 10.55 -3.81
CA HIS A 23 -4.23 11.43 -2.88
C HIS A 23 -3.04 10.67 -2.28
N GLY A 24 -2.02 10.40 -3.10
CA GLY A 24 -0.79 9.72 -2.70
C GLY A 24 -0.07 9.09 -3.88
N VAL A 25 1.27 9.04 -3.79
CA VAL A 25 2.12 8.38 -4.80
C VAL A 25 2.13 6.88 -4.51
N LEU A 26 1.17 6.15 -5.07
CA LEU A 26 1.05 4.70 -4.95
C LEU A 26 0.87 4.12 -6.35
N ARG A 27 1.47 2.96 -6.63
CA ARG A 27 1.23 2.23 -7.87
C ARG A 27 0.37 1.02 -7.54
N LEU A 28 -0.71 0.82 -8.29
CA LEU A 28 -1.60 -0.32 -8.11
C LEU A 28 -1.56 -1.17 -9.38
N ILE A 29 -1.25 -2.46 -9.24
CA ILE A 29 -1.46 -3.43 -10.31
C ILE A 29 -2.81 -4.07 -10.02
N VAL A 30 -3.80 -3.79 -10.87
CA VAL A 30 -5.18 -4.25 -10.68
C VAL A 30 -5.48 -5.30 -11.73
N THR A 31 -6.05 -6.42 -11.30
CA THR A 31 -6.60 -7.44 -12.20
C THR A 31 -8.12 -7.28 -12.25
N LEU A 32 -8.62 -7.07 -13.47
CA LEU A 32 -10.02 -6.79 -13.76
C LEU A 32 -10.63 -7.93 -14.58
N ASP A 33 -11.89 -8.26 -14.28
CA ASP A 33 -12.75 -9.04 -15.16
C ASP A 33 -13.88 -8.12 -15.63
N GLY A 34 -13.61 -7.42 -16.75
CA GLY A 34 -14.49 -6.37 -17.25
C GLY A 34 -14.62 -5.19 -16.27
N GLU A 35 -15.75 -5.12 -15.58
CA GLU A 35 -16.09 -4.06 -14.61
C GLU A 35 -15.84 -4.46 -13.15
N ASP A 36 -15.59 -5.75 -12.88
CA ASP A 36 -15.33 -6.27 -11.55
C ASP A 36 -13.82 -6.33 -11.24
N VAL A 37 -13.46 -6.00 -9.99
CA VAL A 37 -12.09 -6.07 -9.49
C VAL A 37 -11.89 -7.41 -8.78
N ILE A 38 -10.95 -8.22 -9.27
CA ILE A 38 -10.65 -9.53 -8.68
C ILE A 38 -9.54 -9.43 -7.64
N ASP A 39 -8.43 -8.80 -8.01
CA ASP A 39 -7.27 -8.64 -7.14
C ASP A 39 -6.53 -7.33 -7.41
N CYS A 40 -5.94 -6.79 -6.35
CA CYS A 40 -5.23 -5.52 -6.34
C CYS A 40 -3.92 -5.67 -5.57
N GLU A 41 -2.80 -5.55 -6.26
CA GLU A 41 -1.48 -5.53 -5.64
C GLU A 41 -0.98 -4.08 -5.51
N PRO A 42 -0.98 -3.49 -4.29
CA PRO A 42 -0.44 -2.17 -4.06
C PRO A 42 1.08 -2.21 -3.89
N ILE A 43 1.79 -1.49 -4.76
CA ILE A 43 3.23 -1.27 -4.63
C ILE A 43 3.44 0.01 -3.80
N LEU A 44 3.84 -0.20 -2.55
CA LEU A 44 4.18 0.84 -1.58
C LEU A 44 5.68 1.18 -1.63
N GLY A 45 6.06 2.36 -1.17
CA GLY A 45 7.47 2.71 -0.91
C GLY A 45 8.04 3.87 -1.72
N TYR A 46 7.31 4.42 -2.71
CA TYR A 46 7.77 5.55 -3.52
C TYR A 46 8.14 6.81 -2.71
N LEU A 47 7.49 7.01 -1.56
CA LEU A 47 7.72 8.15 -0.66
C LEU A 47 8.45 7.75 0.63
N HIS A 48 9.06 6.56 0.69
CA HIS A 48 9.78 6.13 1.88
C HIS A 48 11.06 6.97 2.06
N ARG A 49 10.96 8.03 2.88
CA ARG A 49 12.04 8.99 3.17
C ARG A 49 12.99 8.54 4.29
N GLY A 50 12.82 7.34 4.82
CA GLY A 50 13.65 6.85 5.94
C GLY A 50 13.56 7.73 7.19
N MET A 51 12.36 8.26 7.50
CA MET A 51 12.18 9.18 8.64
C MET A 51 12.62 8.56 9.97
N GLU A 52 12.53 7.24 10.10
CA GLU A 52 13.01 6.50 11.26
C GLU A 52 14.51 6.74 11.50
N LYS A 53 15.32 6.66 10.45
CA LYS A 53 16.76 6.91 10.52
C LYS A 53 17.09 8.39 10.68
N ILE A 54 16.35 9.26 9.99
CA ILE A 54 16.54 10.71 10.10
C ILE A 54 16.28 11.18 11.54
N ALA A 55 15.29 10.59 12.22
CA ALA A 55 14.97 10.93 13.59
C ALA A 55 16.06 10.51 14.60
N GLU A 56 16.91 9.51 14.29
CA GLU A 56 18.05 9.12 15.15
C GLU A 56 19.14 10.19 15.22
N ASN A 57 19.28 11.03 14.19
CA ASN A 57 20.31 12.07 14.14
C ASN A 57 19.77 13.46 14.52
N ARG A 58 18.48 13.59 14.87
CA ARG A 58 17.84 14.86 15.22
C ARG A 58 17.79 15.10 16.74
N THR A 59 17.49 16.34 17.12
CA THR A 59 17.35 16.80 18.50
C THR A 59 16.28 16.01 19.27
N ILE A 60 16.41 16.04 20.61
CA ILE A 60 15.75 15.14 21.57
C ILE A 60 14.22 15.11 21.39
N ILE A 61 13.61 16.22 20.98
CA ILE A 61 12.16 16.36 20.74
C ILE A 61 11.68 15.40 19.64
N LEU A 62 12.41 15.29 18.52
CA LEU A 62 12.07 14.38 17.43
C LEU A 62 12.42 12.92 17.76
N LYS A 63 13.50 12.70 18.54
CA LYS A 63 13.88 11.37 19.04
C LYS A 63 12.81 10.74 19.93
N ALA A 64 12.24 11.52 20.85
CA ALA A 64 11.19 11.02 21.76
C ALA A 64 9.94 10.58 20.98
N CYS A 65 9.52 11.38 19.99
CA CYS A 65 8.40 11.07 19.12
C CYS A 65 8.64 9.78 18.30
N CYS A 66 9.85 9.59 17.76
CA CYS A 66 10.20 8.38 17.01
C CYS A 66 10.21 7.12 17.88
N LYS A 67 10.68 7.21 19.13
CA LYS A 67 10.67 6.07 20.07
C LYS A 67 9.24 5.63 20.42
N PHE A 68 8.32 6.59 20.56
CA PHE A 68 6.90 6.33 20.77
C PHE A 68 6.25 5.64 19.56
N LEU A 69 6.54 6.11 18.35
CA LEU A 69 6.05 5.49 17.11
C LEU A 69 6.55 4.05 16.94
N ASN A 70 7.81 3.78 17.27
CA ASN A 70 8.39 2.42 17.24
C ASN A 70 7.73 1.47 18.25
N LEU A 71 7.40 1.97 19.45
CA LEU A 71 6.63 1.21 20.45
C LEU A 71 5.21 0.90 19.95
N ARG A 72 4.59 1.81 19.19
CA ARG A 72 3.27 1.61 18.59
C ARG A 72 3.30 0.56 17.48
N LYS A 73 4.28 0.61 16.56
CA LYS A 73 4.49 -0.44 15.54
C LYS A 73 4.70 -1.82 16.15
N LYS A 74 5.49 -1.94 17.22
CA LYS A 74 5.69 -3.21 17.93
C LYS A 74 4.40 -3.75 18.54
N LYS A 75 3.47 -2.90 18.97
CA LYS A 75 2.17 -3.33 19.50
C LYS A 75 1.22 -3.79 18.39
N GLU A 76 1.18 -3.09 17.26
CA GLU A 76 0.35 -3.49 16.11
C GLU A 76 0.83 -4.82 15.49
N LEU A 77 2.14 -5.00 15.27
CA LEU A 77 2.73 -6.28 14.83
C LEU A 77 2.48 -7.45 15.81
N LYS A 78 2.31 -7.16 17.10
CA LYS A 78 1.97 -8.18 18.12
C LYS A 78 0.47 -8.53 18.11
N LYS A 79 -0.39 -7.64 17.62
CA LYS A 79 -1.83 -7.90 17.42
C LYS A 79 -2.05 -8.73 16.17
N GLU A 80 -1.39 -8.39 15.07
CA GLU A 80 -1.54 -9.08 13.78
C GLU A 80 -0.98 -10.51 13.79
N LYS A 81 0.01 -10.79 14.64
CA LYS A 81 0.51 -12.17 14.88
C LYS A 81 -0.34 -12.98 15.87
N ARG A 82 -1.42 -12.40 16.42
CA ARG A 82 -2.32 -13.04 17.40
C ARG A 82 -3.68 -13.42 16.80
N THR A 83 -4.01 -12.90 15.63
CA THR A 83 -5.06 -13.37 14.71
C THR A 83 -4.48 -14.41 13.77
#